data_AF-A0A7S4DFP7-F1
#
_entry.id   AF-A0A7S4DFP7-F1
#
_cell.length_a   1.000
_cell.length_b   1.000
_cell.length_c   1.000
_cell.angle_alpha   90.00
_cell.angle_beta   90.00
_cell.angle_gamma   90.00
#
_symmetry.space_group_name_H-M   'P 1'
#
loop_
_entity.id
_entity.type
_entity.pdbx_description
1 polymer ?
#
loop_
_entity_poly.entity_id
_entity_poly.type
_entity_poly.pdbx_seq_one_letter_code
_entity_poly.pdbx_strand_id
1 'polypeptide(L)'
;GAVPIFLGIAGDSEVEFIKKAVSGKLEGRPAYDVLVTSGGVSMGDADPVKIAVRESGTVHFGRMRMKPGKPTTFATVDVKETSGDSKETQRRIAVFSLPGNPVSCAVTFQLIVNTGLRILMGDPEPKPRPALTA
;
A
#
# COMPACT_ATOMS: atom_id res chain seq x y z
N GLY A 1 -7.75 12.47 9.75
CA GLY A 1 -7.88 11.01 9.47
C GLY A 1 -7.95 10.82 7.97
N ALA A 2 -7.55 9.66 7.46
CA ALA A 2 -7.65 9.37 6.02
C ALA A 2 -9.09 9.00 5.61
N VAL A 3 -9.42 9.17 4.33
CA VAL A 3 -10.72 8.76 3.76
C VAL A 3 -10.56 7.36 3.17
N PRO A 4 -11.20 6.32 3.75
CA PRO A 4 -11.04 4.94 3.26
C PRO A 4 -11.86 4.72 1.98
N ILE A 5 -11.23 4.06 0.99
CA ILE A 5 -11.89 3.59 -0.23
C ILE A 5 -11.72 2.07 -0.27
N PHE A 6 -12.83 1.33 -0.14
CA PHE A 6 -12.79 -0.13 -0.25
C PHE A 6 -12.84 -0.55 -1.71
N LEU A 7 -11.75 -1.14 -2.19
CA LEU A 7 -11.61 -1.60 -3.58
C LEU A 7 -12.16 -3.02 -3.80
N GLY A 8 -12.45 -3.77 -2.73
CA GLY A 8 -12.94 -5.16 -2.79
C GLY A 8 -11.88 -6.18 -2.37
N ILE A 9 -12.19 -7.45 -2.63
CA ILE A 9 -11.29 -8.59 -2.45
C ILE A 9 -10.85 -9.03 -3.85
N ALA A 10 -9.54 -9.13 -4.07
CA ALA A 10 -8.97 -9.66 -5.30
C ALA A 10 -8.36 -11.04 -5.03
N GLY A 11 -8.75 -12.04 -5.81
CA GLY A 11 -8.12 -13.35 -5.83
C GLY A 11 -6.78 -13.35 -6.60
N ASP A 12 -5.97 -14.38 -6.41
CA ASP A 12 -4.65 -14.51 -7.06
C ASP A 12 -4.74 -14.56 -8.60
N SER A 13 -5.89 -14.94 -9.16
CA SER A 13 -6.16 -14.92 -10.60
C SER A 13 -6.47 -13.53 -11.17
N GLU A 14 -6.79 -12.55 -10.33
CA GLU A 14 -7.19 -11.19 -10.74
C GLU A 14 -5.99 -10.25 -10.90
N VAL A 15 -4.93 -10.74 -11.54
CA VAL A 15 -3.64 -10.05 -11.68
C VAL A 15 -3.79 -8.68 -12.32
N GLU A 16 -4.63 -8.55 -13.35
CA GLU A 16 -4.83 -7.28 -14.06
C GLU A 16 -5.47 -6.21 -13.15
N PHE A 17 -6.44 -6.60 -12.32
CA PHE A 17 -7.03 -5.70 -11.34
C PHE A 17 -5.97 -5.24 -10.32
N ILE A 18 -5.14 -6.16 -9.82
CA ILE A 18 -4.05 -5.85 -8.88
C ILE A 18 -3.05 -4.88 -9.52
N LYS A 19 -2.66 -5.08 -10.78
CA LYS A 19 -1.76 -4.17 -11.50
C LYS A 19 -2.37 -2.78 -11.68
N LYS A 20 -3.65 -2.69 -12.03
CA LYS A 20 -4.36 -1.39 -12.14
C LYS A 20 -4.49 -0.67 -10.80
N ALA A 21 -4.73 -1.42 -9.73
CA ALA A 21 -4.74 -0.88 -8.36
C ALA A 21 -3.35 -0.37 -7.96
N VAL A 22 -2.29 -1.15 -8.16
CA VAL A 22 -0.94 -0.71 -7.77
C VAL A 22 -0.47 0.49 -8.60
N SER A 23 -0.79 0.53 -9.90
CA SER A 23 -0.45 1.64 -10.79
C SER A 23 -1.31 2.90 -10.58
N GLY A 24 -2.34 2.86 -9.73
CA GLY A 24 -3.23 4.00 -9.50
C GLY A 24 -4.19 4.30 -10.63
N LYS A 25 -4.34 3.39 -11.61
CA LYS A 25 -5.12 3.56 -12.84
C LYS A 25 -6.40 2.73 -12.83
N LEU A 26 -7.13 2.74 -11.72
CA LEU A 26 -8.42 2.06 -11.62
C LEU A 26 -9.53 2.94 -12.19
N GLU A 27 -10.03 2.55 -13.36
CA GLU A 27 -11.19 3.18 -13.99
C GLU A 27 -12.44 3.05 -13.11
N GLY A 28 -13.27 4.10 -13.08
CA GLY A 28 -14.51 4.13 -12.31
C GLY A 28 -14.34 4.17 -10.79
N ARG A 29 -13.12 4.40 -10.29
CA ARG A 29 -12.81 4.57 -8.86
C ARG A 29 -12.19 5.94 -8.60
N PRO A 30 -12.42 6.55 -7.42
CA PRO A 30 -11.74 7.79 -7.05
C PRO A 30 -10.22 7.57 -6.95
N ALA A 31 -9.45 8.62 -7.22
CA ALA A 31 -8.00 8.62 -6.98
C ALA A 31 -7.68 8.46 -5.48
N TYR A 32 -6.52 7.88 -5.17
CA TYR A 32 -6.03 7.67 -3.80
C TYR A 32 -4.52 7.88 -3.71
N ASP A 33 -4.08 8.46 -2.61
CA ASP A 33 -2.66 8.72 -2.34
C ASP A 33 -1.96 7.54 -1.67
N VAL A 34 -2.74 6.63 -1.07
CA VAL A 34 -2.23 5.47 -0.33
C VAL A 34 -3.03 4.24 -0.71
N LEU A 35 -2.32 3.18 -1.12
CA LEU A 35 -2.86 1.84 -1.30
C LEU A 35 -2.40 0.94 -0.16
N VAL A 36 -3.33 0.28 0.51
CA VAL A 36 -3.03 -0.71 1.55
C VAL A 36 -3.61 -2.05 1.11
N THR A 37 -2.77 -3.09 1.05
CA THR A 37 -3.20 -4.47 0.82
C THR A 37 -2.97 -5.31 2.07
N SER A 38 -3.81 -6.32 2.27
CA SER A 38 -3.64 -7.34 3.31
C SER A 38 -3.70 -8.72 2.68
N GLY A 39 -2.69 -9.55 2.89
CA GLY A 39 -2.51 -10.75 2.06
C GLY A 39 -1.80 -10.42 0.75
N GLY A 40 -1.53 -11.43 -0.07
CA GLY A 40 -0.72 -11.23 -1.28
C GLY A 40 0.64 -10.61 -0.97
N VAL A 41 1.29 -11.02 0.13
CA VAL A 41 2.73 -10.76 0.34
C VAL A 41 3.47 -11.96 0.93
N SER A 42 2.94 -13.17 0.77
CA SER A 42 3.44 -14.36 1.47
C SER A 42 4.87 -14.75 1.05
N MET A 43 5.38 -15.88 1.53
CA MET A 43 6.74 -16.35 1.21
C MET A 43 6.90 -16.85 -0.24
N GLY A 44 5.83 -16.91 -1.03
CA GLY A 44 5.89 -17.28 -2.44
C GLY A 44 6.47 -16.16 -3.31
N ASP A 45 7.35 -16.52 -4.24
CA ASP A 45 7.95 -15.60 -5.21
C ASP A 45 6.97 -15.18 -6.32
N ALA A 46 5.85 -15.89 -6.47
CA ALA A 46 4.82 -15.66 -7.47
C ALA A 46 3.68 -14.72 -7.02
N ASP A 47 3.93 -13.87 -6.03
CA ASP A 47 2.89 -13.02 -5.46
C ASP A 47 2.51 -11.86 -6.40
N PRO A 48 1.26 -11.78 -6.90
CA PRO A 48 0.85 -10.78 -7.89
C PRO A 48 1.05 -9.34 -7.42
N VAL A 49 0.88 -9.06 -6.12
CA VAL A 49 1.05 -7.69 -5.58
C VAL A 49 2.51 -7.28 -5.64
N LYS A 50 3.44 -8.17 -5.26
CA LYS A 50 4.88 -7.88 -5.32
C LYS A 50 5.34 -7.67 -6.75
N ILE A 51 4.83 -8.45 -7.69
CA ILE A 51 5.13 -8.31 -9.12
C ILE A 51 4.63 -6.95 -9.61
N ALA A 52 3.35 -6.64 -9.36
CA ALA A 52 2.73 -5.38 -9.77
C ALA A 52 3.49 -4.15 -9.20
N VAL A 53 3.90 -4.21 -7.94
CA VAL A 53 4.66 -3.14 -7.29
C VAL A 53 6.04 -2.96 -7.89
N ARG A 54 6.76 -4.05 -8.18
CA ARG A 54 8.08 -3.99 -8.83
C ARG A 54 8.01 -3.46 -10.25
N GLU A 55 6.94 -3.79 -10.98
CA GLU A 55 6.73 -3.31 -12.35
C GLU A 55 6.32 -1.84 -12.40
N SER A 56 5.55 -1.38 -11.40
CA SER A 56 4.92 -0.05 -11.44
C SER A 56 5.67 1.02 -10.63
N GLY A 57 6.59 0.64 -9.73
CA GLY A 57 7.21 1.60 -8.81
C GLY A 57 8.49 1.15 -8.14
N THR A 58 8.88 1.88 -7.10
CA THR A 58 10.11 1.67 -6.34
C THR A 58 9.81 1.00 -5.01
N VAL A 59 10.35 -0.19 -4.79
CA VAL A 59 10.28 -0.89 -3.50
C VAL A 59 11.36 -0.35 -2.56
N HIS A 60 10.96 0.20 -1.42
CA HIS A 60 11.88 0.72 -0.40
C HIS A 60 12.33 -0.38 0.56
N PHE A 61 11.41 -1.27 0.92
CA PHE A 61 11.72 -2.51 1.62
C PHE A 61 10.67 -3.58 1.32
N GLY A 62 11.10 -4.83 1.20
CA GLY A 62 10.22 -5.99 0.98
C GLY A 62 10.16 -6.99 2.14
N ARG A 63 11.01 -6.81 3.15
CA ARG A 63 11.06 -7.61 4.38
C ARG A 63 11.58 -6.76 5.52
N MET A 64 10.94 -6.88 6.68
CA MET A 64 11.38 -6.20 7.90
C MET A 64 11.95 -7.19 8.91
N ARG A 65 12.97 -6.76 9.66
CA ARG A 65 13.50 -7.50 10.81
C ARG A 65 12.58 -7.29 12.02
N MET A 66 11.36 -7.83 11.93
CA MET A 66 10.33 -7.70 12.95
C MET A 66 9.54 -9.00 13.13
N LYS A 67 8.94 -9.19 14.31
CA LYS A 67 7.98 -10.26 14.60
C LYS A 67 6.86 -9.70 15.50
N PRO A 68 5.57 -9.87 15.15
CA PRO A 68 5.05 -10.33 13.85
C PRO A 68 5.29 -9.28 12.74
N GLY A 69 5.08 -9.64 11.45
CA GLY A 69 5.11 -8.66 10.34
C GLY A 69 6.29 -8.71 9.35
N LYS A 70 7.15 -9.74 9.44
CA LYS A 70 8.31 -9.93 8.55
C LYS A 70 8.07 -9.67 7.04
N PRO A 71 6.98 -10.14 6.39
CA PRO A 71 6.82 -10.01 4.95
C PRO A 71 6.23 -8.67 4.47
N THR A 72 6.08 -7.69 5.36
CA THR A 72 5.53 -6.38 4.98
C THR A 72 6.42 -5.67 3.96
N THR A 73 5.79 -5.10 2.93
CA THR A 73 6.45 -4.36 1.85
C THR A 73 5.97 -2.91 1.85
N PHE A 74 6.88 -1.98 1.59
CA PHE A 74 6.57 -0.58 1.30
C PHE A 74 7.20 -0.16 -0.02
N ALA A 75 6.41 0.53 -0.83
CA ALA A 75 6.82 1.03 -2.13
C ALA A 75 6.16 2.36 -2.46
N THR A 76 6.68 3.05 -3.47
CA THR A 76 6.06 4.24 -4.05
C THR A 76 5.89 4.08 -5.54
N VAL A 77 4.75 4.51 -6.07
CA VAL A 77 4.40 4.47 -7.49
C VAL A 77 4.13 5.89 -7.97
N ASP A 78 4.81 6.32 -9.02
CA ASP A 78 4.54 7.61 -9.67
C ASP A 78 3.46 7.45 -10.74
N VAL A 79 2.39 8.22 -10.61
CA VAL A 79 1.25 8.21 -11.53
C VAL A 79 1.24 9.53 -12.28
N LYS A 80 1.36 9.42 -13.61
CA LYS A 80 1.19 10.54 -14.53
C LYS A 80 -0.29 10.69 -14.84
N GLU A 81 -0.82 11.87 -14.59
CA GLU A 81 -2.18 12.25 -14.95
C GLU A 81 -2.13 13.38 -15.97
N THR A 82 -2.74 13.12 -17.13
CA THR A 82 -2.97 14.14 -18.15
C THR A 82 -4.35 14.73 -17.90
N SER A 83 -4.40 15.93 -17.31
CA SER A 83 -5.64 16.70 -17.22
C SER A 83 -5.98 17.32 -18.58
N GLY A 84 -7.26 17.55 -18.87
CA GLY A 84 -7.74 18.12 -20.16
C GLY A 84 -7.11 19.46 -20.56
N ASP A 85 -6.49 20.18 -19.61
CA ASP A 85 -5.82 21.47 -19.82
C ASP A 85 -4.31 21.36 -20.09
N SER A 86 -3.84 20.25 -20.68
CA SER A 86 -2.45 20.03 -21.12
C SER A 86 -1.36 20.12 -20.03
N LYS A 87 -1.73 20.28 -18.76
CA LYS A 87 -0.80 20.19 -17.63
C LYS A 87 -0.64 18.73 -17.24
N GLU A 88 0.54 18.19 -17.50
CA GLU A 88 0.96 16.88 -16.97
C GLU A 88 1.17 17.06 -15.46
N THR A 89 0.31 16.45 -14.66
CA THR A 89 0.48 16.42 -13.20
C THR A 89 1.01 15.04 -12.81
N GLN A 90 1.99 15.03 -11.91
CA GLN A 90 2.55 13.79 -11.38
C GLN A 90 2.14 13.68 -9.92
N ARG A 91 1.37 12.63 -9.61
CA ARG A 91 1.05 12.25 -8.23
C ARG A 91 1.83 11.00 -7.84
N ARG A 92 2.09 10.83 -6.55
CA ARG A 92 2.79 9.67 -6.02
C ARG A 92 1.89 8.90 -5.07
N ILE A 93 1.81 7.60 -5.25
CA ILE A 93 1.06 6.68 -4.38
C ILE A 93 2.02 5.97 -3.46
N ALA A 94 1.73 5.97 -2.17
CA ALA A 94 2.37 5.10 -1.19
C ALA A 94 1.66 3.74 -1.16
N VAL A 95 2.39 2.65 -1.39
CA VAL A 95 1.84 1.28 -1.38
C VAL A 95 2.38 0.53 -0.16
N PHE A 96 1.48 0.11 0.72
CA PHE A 96 1.76 -0.74 1.87
C PHE A 96 1.14 -2.11 1.67
N SER A 97 1.96 -3.14 1.57
CA SER A 97 1.48 -4.51 1.40
C SER A 97 1.73 -5.31 2.67
N LEU A 98 0.65 -5.63 3.38
CA LEU A 98 0.65 -6.19 4.73
C LEU A 98 0.46 -7.72 4.72
N PRO A 99 0.97 -8.44 5.73
CA PRO A 99 0.81 -9.90 5.83
C PRO A 99 -0.66 -10.32 5.87
N GLY A 100 -0.97 -11.50 5.32
CA GLY A 100 -2.34 -12.05 5.37
C GLY A 100 -2.77 -12.60 6.74
N ASN A 101 -1.82 -12.83 7.65
CA ASN A 101 -2.15 -13.23 9.02
C ASN A 101 -2.79 -12.05 9.79
N PRO A 102 -4.00 -12.19 10.37
CA PRO A 102 -4.73 -11.07 10.96
C PRO A 102 -3.97 -10.31 12.05
N VAL A 103 -3.31 -11.03 12.96
CA VAL A 103 -2.51 -10.43 14.03
C VAL A 103 -1.33 -9.66 13.45
N SER A 104 -0.63 -10.25 12.48
CA SER A 104 0.49 -9.60 11.81
C SER A 104 0.05 -8.36 11.06
N CYS A 105 -1.08 -8.43 10.35
CA CYS A 105 -1.68 -7.31 9.62
C CYS A 105 -2.00 -6.14 10.55
N ALA A 106 -2.71 -6.40 11.66
CA ALA A 106 -3.09 -5.39 12.63
C ALA A 106 -1.87 -4.68 13.25
N VAL A 107 -0.85 -5.46 13.66
CA VAL A 107 0.40 -4.92 14.21
C VAL A 107 1.13 -4.07 13.17
N THR A 108 1.27 -4.55 11.94
CA THR A 108 1.95 -3.81 10.86
C THR A 108 1.19 -2.58 10.44
N PHE A 109 -0.14 -2.61 10.45
CA PHE A 109 -0.97 -1.45 10.17
C PHE A 109 -0.70 -0.36 11.21
N GLN A 110 -0.74 -0.69 12.50
CA GLN A 110 -0.54 0.29 13.57
C GLN A 110 0.89 0.87 13.59
N LEU A 111 1.90 0.03 13.36
CA LEU A 111 3.30 0.47 13.44
C LEU A 111 3.76 1.20 12.18
N ILE A 112 3.30 0.78 10.99
CA ILE A 112 3.83 1.24 9.71
C ILE A 112 2.82 2.11 8.97
N VAL A 113 1.62 1.59 8.70
CA VAL A 113 0.63 2.31 7.88
C VAL A 113 0.11 3.54 8.60
N ASN A 114 -0.34 3.40 9.85
CA ASN A 114 -0.83 4.51 10.65
C ASN A 114 0.25 5.59 10.85
N THR A 115 1.49 5.17 11.12
CA THR A 115 2.65 6.08 11.18
C THR A 115 2.87 6.80 9.85
N GLY A 116 2.86 6.08 8.72
CA GLY A 116 3.00 6.65 7.38
C GLY A 116 1.90 7.65 7.03
N LEU A 117 0.65 7.33 7.37
CA LEU A 117 -0.49 8.24 7.19
C LEU A 117 -0.31 9.52 8.01
N ARG A 118 0.17 9.43 9.25
CA ARG A 118 0.46 10.60 10.10
C ARG A 118 1.55 11.48 9.50
N ILE A 119 2.61 10.88 8.96
CA ILE A 119 3.67 11.59 8.23
C ILE A 119 3.06 12.34 7.02
N LEU A 120 2.25 11.67 6.20
CA LEU A 120 1.62 12.27 5.03
C LEU A 120 0.64 13.40 5.38
N MET A 121 -0.01 13.33 6.55
CA MET A 121 -0.90 14.38 7.06
C MET A 121 -0.14 15.54 7.73
N GLY A 122 1.20 15.52 7.77
CA GLY A 122 2.00 16.58 8.38
C GLY A 122 1.96 16.59 9.91
N ASP A 123 1.68 15.45 10.55
CA ASP A 123 1.77 15.32 12.01
C ASP A 123 3.20 15.63 12.47
N PRO A 124 3.43 16.60 13.37
CA PRO A 124 4.77 16.97 13.83
C PRO A 124 5.43 15.90 14.71
N GLU A 125 4.67 14.93 15.22
CA GLU A 125 5.18 13.86 16.07
C GLU A 125 4.59 12.48 15.69
N PRO A 126 4.90 11.95 14.49
CA PRO A 126 4.33 10.72 13.98
C PRO A 126 5.05 9.49 14.56
N LYS A 127 5.10 9.36 15.89
CA LYS A 127 5.69 8.20 16.56
C LYS A 127 4.77 6.98 16.43
N PRO A 128 5.30 5.76 16.18
CA PRO A 128 4.51 4.54 16.29
C PRO A 128 3.85 4.45 17.66
N ARG A 129 2.54 4.16 17.69
CA ARG A 129 1.80 3.96 18.94
C ARG A 129 1.52 2.46 19.11
N PRO A 130 2.32 1.73 19.88
CA PRO A 130 1.96 0.37 20.27
C PRO A 130 0.84 0.46 21.33
N ALA A 131 -0.41 0.53 20.90
CA ALA A 131 -1.56 0.39 21.79
C ALA A 131 -2.51 -0.65 21.19
N LEU A 132 -2.12 -1.91 21.30
CA LEU A 132 -3.08 -3.03 21.37
C LEU A 132 -3.01 -3.53 22.81
N THR A 133 -3.59 -2.74 23.73
CA THR A 133 -3.97 -3.29 25.04
C THR A 133 -5.15 -4.22 24.79
N ALA A 134 -4.98 -5.48 25.17
CA ALA A 134 -6.04 -6.49 25.20
C ALA A 134 -7.15 -6.11 26.16
#